data_AF-A0A1P8WP73-F1
#
_entry.id   AF-A0A1P8WP73-F1
#
_cell.length_a   1.000
_cell.length_b   1.000
_cell.length_c   1.000
_cell.angle_alpha   90.00
_cell.angle_beta   90.00
_cell.angle_gamma   90.00
#
_symmetry.space_group_name_H-M   'P 1'
#
loop_
_entity.id
_entity.type
_entity.pdbx_description
1 polymer ?
#
loop_
_entity_poly.entity_id
_entity_poly.type
_entity_poly.pdbx_seq_one_letter_code
_entity_poly.pdbx_strand_id
1 'polypeptide(L)'
;MTQQTSTDTLSKFFTDFPGPYSLAHGVDSVDRTVDLFCKSTQQFILGLSYWEDQQTAKINARTICIALESARQSKAQTALTEAETQTVRQFIQMTPGPFRTRFFPETGGRITSRPTWTVQCIHTGEVILGVESEEGCSSCQQITTAVNQALGLLRDQLADQP
;
A
#
# COMPACT_ATOMS: atom_id res chain seq x y z
N MET A 1 4.75 -9.91 24.33
CA MET A 1 4.71 -11.00 23.34
C MET A 1 4.03 -10.46 22.09
N THR A 2 4.76 -9.82 21.16
CA THR A 2 4.07 -9.01 20.12
C THR A 2 4.86 -8.78 18.82
N GLN A 3 5.84 -9.63 18.50
CA GLN A 3 6.55 -9.56 17.20
C GLN A 3 6.24 -10.73 16.27
N GLN A 4 5.55 -11.77 16.75
CA GLN A 4 5.37 -13.01 15.99
C GLN A 4 4.20 -12.96 15.00
N THR A 5 3.19 -12.11 15.23
CA THR A 5 2.04 -11.93 14.34
C THR A 5 2.34 -11.11 13.08
N SER A 6 3.44 -10.36 13.07
CA SER A 6 3.75 -9.41 12.00
C SER A 6 4.34 -10.09 10.76
N THR A 7 5.27 -11.01 10.92
CA THR A 7 5.97 -11.69 9.81
C THR A 7 5.04 -12.63 9.03
N ASP A 8 4.11 -13.29 9.73
CA ASP A 8 3.18 -14.25 9.14
C ASP A 8 2.25 -13.62 8.10
N THR A 9 1.88 -12.35 8.29
CA THR A 9 0.94 -11.66 7.39
C THR A 9 1.59 -11.31 6.05
N LEU A 10 2.86 -10.87 6.07
CA LEU A 10 3.61 -10.57 4.84
C LEU A 10 3.91 -11.86 4.05
N SER A 11 4.34 -12.92 4.74
CA SER A 11 4.59 -14.22 4.12
C SER A 11 3.32 -14.80 3.50
N LYS A 12 2.18 -14.69 4.18
CA LYS A 12 0.88 -15.09 3.62
C LYS A 12 0.50 -14.24 2.40
N PHE A 13 0.67 -12.92 2.48
CA PHE A 13 0.44 -12.02 1.33
C PHE A 13 1.26 -12.44 0.11
N PHE A 14 2.56 -12.73 0.26
CA PHE A 14 3.38 -13.18 -0.86
C PHE A 14 3.07 -14.60 -1.34
N THR A 15 2.41 -15.42 -0.52
CA THR A 15 1.88 -16.72 -0.95
C THR A 15 0.67 -16.52 -1.87
N ASP A 16 -0.24 -15.63 -1.49
CA ASP A 16 -1.46 -15.35 -2.26
C ASP A 16 -1.16 -14.48 -3.50
N PHE A 17 -0.21 -13.56 -3.39
CA PHE A 17 0.19 -12.59 -4.43
C PHE A 17 1.71 -12.57 -4.59
N PRO A 18 2.29 -13.50 -5.37
CA PRO A 18 3.74 -13.69 -5.45
C PRO A 18 4.52 -12.58 -6.17
N GLY A 19 3.84 -11.57 -6.74
CA GLY A 19 4.46 -10.55 -7.59
C GLY A 19 4.95 -11.14 -8.93
N PRO A 20 5.65 -10.38 -9.79
CA PRO A 20 5.91 -8.97 -9.61
C PRO A 20 4.65 -8.11 -9.73
N TYR A 21 4.63 -6.91 -9.15
CA TYR A 21 3.47 -6.04 -9.11
C TYR A 21 3.50 -5.00 -10.23
N SER A 22 2.32 -4.55 -10.67
CA SER A 22 2.21 -3.47 -11.65
C SER A 22 0.95 -2.66 -11.52
N LEU A 23 0.99 -1.47 -12.09
CA LEU A 23 -0.12 -0.54 -12.13
C LEU A 23 -0.84 -0.58 -13.48
N ALA A 24 -2.16 -0.48 -13.46
CA ALA A 24 -2.97 -0.12 -14.61
C ALA A 24 -3.93 1.02 -14.24
N HIS A 25 -4.52 1.63 -15.26
CA HIS A 25 -5.61 2.58 -15.07
C HIS A 25 -6.91 1.82 -14.83
N GLY A 26 -7.72 2.29 -13.87
CA GLY A 26 -9.09 1.82 -13.67
C GLY A 26 -9.87 1.81 -14.97
N VAL A 27 -10.49 0.67 -15.25
CA VAL A 27 -11.26 0.44 -16.49
C VAL A 27 -12.74 0.78 -16.29
N ASP A 28 -13.18 0.89 -15.04
CA ASP A 28 -14.52 1.35 -14.68
C ASP A 28 -14.57 2.89 -14.69
N SER A 29 -15.19 3.41 -15.75
CA SER A 29 -15.36 4.84 -16.02
C SER A 29 -16.15 5.64 -14.96
N VAL A 30 -16.48 5.02 -13.83
CA VAL A 30 -17.27 5.60 -12.73
C VAL A 30 -16.35 6.16 -11.65
N ASP A 31 -15.27 5.45 -11.30
CA ASP A 31 -14.30 5.89 -10.30
C ASP A 31 -12.91 5.96 -10.92
N ARG A 32 -12.29 7.13 -10.83
CA ARG A 32 -10.92 7.31 -11.30
C ARG A 32 -9.99 6.58 -10.35
N THR A 33 -9.52 5.39 -10.72
CA THR A 33 -8.63 4.57 -9.88
C THR A 33 -7.28 4.30 -10.54
N VAL A 34 -6.28 4.02 -9.70
CA VAL A 34 -5.02 3.38 -10.09
C VAL A 34 -5.02 1.98 -9.50
N ASP A 35 -5.04 0.97 -10.36
CA ASP A 35 -5.19 -0.42 -9.97
C ASP A 35 -3.85 -1.12 -9.89
N LEU A 36 -3.65 -1.91 -8.84
CA LEU A 36 -2.45 -2.69 -8.58
C LEU A 36 -2.75 -4.18 -8.80
N PHE A 37 -1.91 -4.84 -9.61
CA PHE A 37 -2.05 -6.24 -10.00
C PHE A 37 -0.82 -7.06 -9.66
N CYS A 38 -1.01 -8.34 -9.39
CA CYS A 38 0.04 -9.35 -9.40
C CYS A 38 0.24 -9.86 -10.83
N LYS A 39 1.38 -9.60 -11.46
CA LYS A 39 1.65 -10.02 -12.85
C LYS A 39 1.77 -11.53 -13.00
N SER A 40 2.30 -12.25 -12.02
CA SER A 40 2.44 -13.71 -12.16
C SER A 40 1.10 -14.43 -12.16
N THR A 41 0.13 -13.94 -11.38
CA THR A 41 -1.21 -14.56 -11.29
C THR A 41 -2.28 -13.81 -12.08
N GLN A 42 -1.97 -12.64 -12.62
CA GLN A 42 -2.91 -11.70 -13.26
C GLN A 42 -4.07 -11.29 -12.34
N GLN A 43 -3.89 -11.40 -11.03
CA GLN A 43 -4.92 -11.07 -10.06
C GLN A 43 -4.87 -9.58 -9.69
N PHE A 44 -6.05 -8.98 -9.61
CA PHE A 44 -6.23 -7.68 -8.98
C PHE A 44 -5.93 -7.79 -7.48
N ILE A 45 -5.20 -6.82 -6.95
CA ILE A 45 -4.87 -6.73 -5.52
C ILE A 45 -5.70 -5.62 -4.87
N LEU A 46 -5.60 -4.39 -5.38
CA LEU A 46 -6.32 -3.23 -4.85
C LEU A 46 -6.37 -2.09 -5.88
N GLY A 47 -7.32 -1.17 -5.71
CA GLY A 47 -7.43 0.06 -6.48
C GLY A 47 -7.35 1.28 -5.56
N LEU A 48 -6.60 2.30 -5.96
CA LEU A 48 -6.54 3.59 -5.25
C LEU A 48 -7.39 4.61 -5.99
N SER A 49 -8.51 5.00 -5.40
CA SER A 49 -9.39 6.03 -5.95
C SER A 49 -8.77 7.43 -5.81
N TYR A 50 -8.93 8.25 -6.84
CA TYR A 50 -8.54 9.66 -6.85
C TYR A 50 -9.61 10.52 -7.52
N TRP A 51 -10.01 11.60 -6.87
CA TRP A 51 -10.99 12.52 -7.45
C TRP A 51 -10.28 13.63 -8.22
N GLU A 52 -9.51 14.45 -7.49
CA GLU A 52 -8.84 15.64 -8.03
C GLU A 52 -7.31 15.48 -8.10
N ASP A 53 -6.72 14.60 -7.28
CA ASP A 53 -5.26 14.44 -7.19
C ASP A 53 -4.79 13.09 -7.73
N GLN A 54 -4.78 12.99 -9.06
CA GLN A 54 -4.26 11.81 -9.76
C GLN A 54 -2.76 11.59 -9.51
N GLN A 55 -1.98 12.65 -9.34
CA GLN A 55 -0.53 12.52 -9.23
C GLN A 55 -0.14 11.92 -7.89
N THR A 56 -0.73 12.39 -6.80
CA THR A 56 -0.51 11.81 -5.47
C THR A 56 -0.93 10.35 -5.44
N ALA A 57 -2.09 9.99 -6.01
CA ALA A 57 -2.51 8.59 -6.08
C ALA A 57 -1.56 7.71 -6.91
N LYS A 58 -1.04 8.23 -8.03
CA LYS A 58 -0.01 7.53 -8.81
C LYS A 58 1.30 7.35 -8.05
N ILE A 59 1.76 8.37 -7.31
CA ILE A 59 2.96 8.28 -6.49
C ILE A 59 2.77 7.25 -5.37
N ASN A 60 1.63 7.30 -4.66
CA ASN A 60 1.31 6.32 -3.62
C ASN A 60 1.27 4.89 -4.21
N ALA A 61 0.57 4.70 -5.32
CA ALA A 61 0.46 3.39 -5.97
C ALA A 61 1.83 2.85 -6.41
N ARG A 62 2.67 3.69 -7.02
CA ARG A 62 4.04 3.29 -7.43
C ARG A 62 4.90 2.95 -6.24
N THR A 63 4.87 3.76 -5.19
CA THR A 63 5.64 3.49 -3.96
C THR A 63 5.18 2.22 -3.28
N ILE A 64 3.88 1.91 -3.26
CA ILE A 64 3.36 0.64 -2.76
C ILE A 64 3.91 -0.54 -3.58
N CYS A 65 3.91 -0.47 -4.91
CA CYS A 65 4.54 -1.50 -5.74
C CYS A 65 6.02 -1.69 -5.41
N ILE A 66 6.78 -0.60 -5.35
CA ILE A 66 8.23 -0.64 -5.02
C ILE A 66 8.43 -1.28 -3.64
N ALA A 67 7.67 -0.84 -2.64
CA ALA A 67 7.75 -1.36 -1.28
C ALA A 67 7.48 -2.87 -1.23
N LEU A 68 6.42 -3.34 -1.89
CA LEU A 68 6.07 -4.76 -1.93
C LEU A 68 7.13 -5.58 -2.66
N GLU A 69 7.71 -5.08 -3.76
CA GLU A 69 8.82 -5.75 -4.45
C GLU A 69 10.06 -5.84 -3.57
N SER A 70 10.47 -4.73 -2.94
CA SER A 70 11.63 -4.70 -2.04
C SER A 70 11.44 -5.67 -0.88
N ALA A 71 10.25 -5.68 -0.26
CA ALA A 71 9.93 -6.58 0.83
C ALA A 71 9.94 -8.07 0.41
N ARG A 72 9.40 -8.38 -0.78
CA ARG A 72 9.40 -9.75 -1.33
C ARG A 72 10.82 -10.26 -1.59
N GLN A 73 11.73 -9.40 -2.02
CA GLN A 73 13.12 -9.77 -2.30
C GLN A 73 13.96 -9.94 -1.03
N SER A 74 13.39 -9.59 0.14
CA SER A 74 13.74 -9.93 1.52
C SER A 74 15.18 -9.72 2.02
N LYS A 75 16.26 -9.77 1.23
CA LYS A 75 17.66 -9.68 1.72
C LYS A 75 18.70 -9.21 0.70
N ALA A 76 18.35 -8.86 -0.53
CA ALA A 76 19.26 -8.05 -1.35
C ALA A 76 18.98 -6.60 -1.01
N GLN A 77 19.99 -5.75 -0.80
CA GLN A 77 19.83 -4.34 -1.11
C GLN A 77 19.47 -4.29 -2.59
N THR A 78 18.17 -4.39 -2.91
CA THR A 78 17.69 -4.13 -4.25
C THR A 78 17.96 -2.66 -4.45
N ALA A 79 19.06 -2.36 -5.14
CA ALA A 79 19.38 -1.02 -5.54
C ALA A 79 18.18 -0.53 -6.35
N LEU A 80 17.41 0.39 -5.74
CA LEU A 80 16.34 1.06 -6.44
C LEU A 80 16.94 1.71 -7.68
N THR A 81 16.25 1.61 -8.81
CA THR A 81 16.61 2.42 -9.97
C THR A 81 16.49 3.90 -9.61
N GLU A 82 17.15 4.78 -10.37
CA GLU A 82 17.06 6.23 -10.15
C GLU A 82 15.60 6.72 -10.17
N ALA A 83 14.79 6.19 -11.08
CA ALA A 83 13.37 6.55 -11.20
C ALA A 83 12.54 6.10 -9.99
N GLU A 84 12.81 4.90 -9.47
CA GLU A 84 12.17 4.40 -8.25
C GLU A 84 12.60 5.22 -7.05
N THR A 85 13.90 5.49 -6.89
CA THR A 85 14.47 6.33 -5.84
C THR A 85 13.81 7.70 -5.82
N GLN A 86 13.68 8.34 -6.99
CA GLN A 86 13.05 9.65 -7.10
C GLN A 86 11.56 9.61 -6.74
N THR A 87 10.84 8.55 -7.14
CA THR A 87 9.43 8.35 -6.78
C THR A 87 9.28 8.20 -5.26
N VAL A 88 10.13 7.40 -4.63
CA VAL A 88 10.07 7.19 -3.18
C VAL A 88 10.48 8.46 -2.42
N ARG A 89 11.45 9.24 -2.90
CA ARG A 89 11.79 10.55 -2.33
C ARG A 89 10.61 11.51 -2.36
N GLN A 90 9.90 11.61 -3.49
CA GLN A 90 8.68 12.42 -3.59
C GLN A 90 7.61 11.95 -2.60
N PHE A 91 7.41 10.64 -2.49
CA PHE A 91 6.50 10.07 -1.51
C PHE A 91 6.88 10.42 -0.06
N ILE A 92 8.15 10.28 0.32
CA ILE A 92 8.62 10.59 1.68
C ILE A 92 8.45 12.08 2.00
N GLN A 93 8.62 12.97 1.03
CA GLN A 93 8.37 14.41 1.21
C GLN A 93 6.89 14.70 1.51
N MET A 94 5.96 13.98 0.88
CA MET A 94 4.52 14.13 1.11
C MET A 94 4.07 13.43 2.40
N THR A 95 4.59 12.22 2.64
CA THR A 95 4.21 11.35 3.75
C THR A 95 5.45 10.68 4.34
N PRO A 96 6.14 11.30 5.31
CA PRO A 96 7.42 10.81 5.83
C PRO A 96 7.33 9.52 6.67
N GLY A 97 6.12 9.03 6.94
CA GLY A 97 5.89 7.97 7.94
C GLY A 97 6.08 8.50 9.37
N PRO A 98 6.25 7.64 10.39
CA PRO A 98 5.90 6.23 10.40
C PRO A 98 4.44 6.01 10.02
N PHE A 99 4.11 4.79 9.61
CA PHE A 99 2.78 4.42 9.13
C PHE A 99 2.04 3.54 10.15
N ARG A 100 0.71 3.59 10.12
CA ARG A 100 -0.15 2.68 10.89
C ARG A 100 -1.32 2.19 10.07
N THR A 101 -1.76 0.98 10.36
CA THR A 101 -3.03 0.44 9.87
C THR A 101 -4.17 0.83 10.82
N ARG A 102 -5.30 1.28 10.28
CA ARG A 102 -6.52 1.58 11.06
C ARG A 102 -7.76 1.11 10.32
N PHE A 103 -8.66 0.42 11.02
CA PHE A 103 -9.99 0.12 10.54
C PHE A 103 -10.96 1.21 11.00
N PHE A 104 -11.73 1.74 10.06
CA PHE A 104 -12.85 2.63 10.35
C PHE A 104 -14.14 1.83 10.14
N PRO A 105 -14.83 1.42 11.22
CA PRO A 105 -16.17 0.89 11.09
C PRO A 105 -17.08 1.99 10.50
N GLU A 106 -18.17 1.57 9.85
CA GLU A 106 -19.14 2.45 9.20
C GLU A 106 -19.36 3.75 10.02
N THR A 107 -18.99 4.90 9.46
CA THR A 107 -19.17 6.17 10.17
C THR A 107 -20.61 6.63 9.97
N GLY A 108 -21.48 6.17 10.87
CA GLY A 108 -22.91 6.46 10.85
C GLY A 108 -23.19 7.95 10.63
N GLY A 109 -23.84 8.27 9.51
CA GLY A 109 -24.30 9.61 9.17
C GLY A 109 -24.46 9.88 7.66
N ARG A 110 -23.79 9.11 6.80
CA ARG A 110 -24.01 9.16 5.35
C ARG A 110 -24.29 7.76 4.82
N ILE A 111 -25.31 7.63 3.98
CA ILE A 111 -25.87 6.40 3.37
C ILE A 111 -24.83 5.60 2.52
N THR A 112 -23.56 6.01 2.49
CA THR A 112 -22.55 5.57 1.52
C THR A 112 -21.18 5.18 2.08
N SER A 113 -20.92 5.22 3.39
CA SER A 113 -19.57 4.95 3.89
C SER A 113 -19.36 3.47 4.21
N ARG A 114 -18.86 2.66 3.25
CA ARG A 114 -18.44 1.29 3.53
C ARG A 114 -17.30 1.26 4.58
N PRO A 115 -17.25 0.25 5.46
CA PRO A 115 -16.11 0.07 6.36
C PRO A 115 -14.79 0.10 5.59
N THR A 116 -13.79 0.82 6.11
CA THR A 116 -12.55 1.07 5.37
C THR A 116 -11.33 0.68 6.20
N TRP A 117 -10.48 -0.17 5.64
CA TRP A 117 -9.13 -0.40 6.15
C TRP A 117 -8.19 0.64 5.55
N THR A 118 -7.38 1.29 6.39
CA THR A 118 -6.50 2.37 5.93
C THR A 118 -5.07 2.15 6.35
N VAL A 119 -4.14 2.66 5.55
CA VAL A 119 -2.75 2.95 5.93
C VAL A 119 -2.60 4.45 6.02
N GLN A 120 -2.23 4.94 7.20
CA GLN A 120 -2.15 6.37 7.50
C GLN A 120 -0.72 6.76 7.91
N CYS A 121 -0.24 7.89 7.41
CA CYS A 121 0.97 8.53 7.94
C CYS A 121 0.67 9.12 9.32
N ILE A 122 1.44 8.74 10.34
CA ILE A 122 1.21 9.22 11.72
C ILE A 122 1.55 10.70 11.86
N HIS A 123 2.60 11.18 11.20
CA HIS A 123 3.05 12.57 11.33
C HIS A 123 2.09 13.58 10.67
N THR A 124 1.60 13.27 9.47
CA THR A 124 0.73 14.19 8.72
C THR A 124 -0.76 13.91 8.95
N GLY A 125 -1.12 12.69 9.34
CA GLY A 125 -2.52 12.24 9.38
C GLY A 125 -3.08 11.85 8.01
N GLU A 126 -2.30 11.94 6.93
CA GLU A 126 -2.73 11.61 5.58
C GLU A 126 -3.01 10.12 5.40
N VAL A 127 -4.08 9.79 4.66
CA VAL A 127 -4.41 8.42 4.28
C VAL A 127 -3.70 8.10 2.97
N ILE A 128 -2.76 7.14 3.01
CA ILE A 128 -1.95 6.72 1.87
C ILE A 128 -2.70 5.69 1.02
N LEU A 129 -3.41 4.79 1.72
CA LEU A 129 -4.21 3.72 1.13
C LEU A 129 -5.50 3.59 1.93
N GLY A 130 -6.63 3.57 1.24
CA GLY A 130 -7.93 3.15 1.78
C GLY A 130 -8.44 1.97 0.97
N VAL A 131 -8.83 0.89 1.64
CA VAL A 131 -9.45 -0.29 1.04
C VAL A 131 -10.86 -0.39 1.60
N GLU A 132 -11.84 -0.09 0.76
CA GLU A 132 -13.24 -0.32 1.09
C GLU A 132 -13.51 -1.80 1.26
N SER A 133 -14.31 -2.15 2.25
CA SER A 133 -14.53 -3.53 2.65
C SER A 133 -15.87 -3.69 3.35
N GLU A 134 -16.38 -4.92 3.33
CA GLU A 134 -17.39 -5.33 4.30
C GLU A 134 -16.71 -5.59 5.66
N GLU A 135 -17.49 -5.45 6.74
CA GLU A 135 -16.99 -5.72 8.10
C GLU A 135 -16.42 -7.15 8.17
N GLY A 136 -15.18 -7.29 8.66
CA GLY A 136 -14.51 -8.60 8.76
C GLY A 136 -13.79 -9.08 7.49
N CYS A 137 -13.58 -8.23 6.47
CA CYS A 137 -12.80 -8.59 5.28
C CYS A 137 -11.32 -8.96 5.61
N SER A 138 -11.04 -10.26 5.69
CA SER A 138 -9.71 -10.79 6.06
C SER A 138 -8.64 -10.47 5.01
N SER A 139 -8.98 -10.48 3.72
CA SER A 139 -8.09 -10.09 2.63
C SER A 139 -7.74 -8.60 2.69
N CYS A 140 -8.71 -7.72 3.00
CA CYS A 140 -8.50 -6.28 3.13
C CYS A 140 -7.54 -5.95 4.29
N GLN A 141 -7.73 -6.62 5.43
CA GLN A 141 -6.81 -6.50 6.56
C GLN A 141 -5.40 -7.00 6.20
N GLN A 142 -5.30 -8.15 5.52
CA GLN A 142 -4.02 -8.73 5.08
C GLN A 142 -3.29 -7.80 4.12
N ILE A 143 -3.98 -7.24 3.12
CA ILE A 143 -3.43 -6.29 2.14
C ILE A 143 -2.92 -5.03 2.86
N THR A 144 -3.75 -4.39 3.67
CA THR A 144 -3.36 -3.14 4.34
C THR A 144 -2.24 -3.34 5.36
N THR A 145 -2.20 -4.49 6.02
CA THR A 145 -1.09 -4.86 6.92
C THR A 145 0.20 -5.11 6.15
N ALA A 146 0.14 -5.85 5.04
CA ALA A 146 1.31 -6.12 4.19
C ALA A 146 1.88 -4.84 3.58
N VAL A 147 1.03 -3.94 3.08
CA VAL A 147 1.45 -2.62 2.57
C VAL A 147 2.12 -1.79 3.67
N ASN A 148 1.52 -1.70 4.86
CA ASN A 148 2.09 -0.96 5.99
C ASN A 148 3.48 -1.48 6.37
N GLN A 149 3.66 -2.80 6.42
CA GLN A 149 4.94 -3.43 6.73
C GLN A 149 5.98 -3.19 5.63
N ALA A 150 5.59 -3.33 4.36
CA ALA A 150 6.45 -3.09 3.22
C ALA A 150 6.95 -1.64 3.17
N LEU A 151 6.07 -0.66 3.42
CA LEU A 151 6.44 0.76 3.50
C LEU A 151 7.41 1.03 4.66
N GLY A 152 7.23 0.37 5.81
CA GLY A 152 8.16 0.44 6.93
C GLY A 152 9.56 -0.05 6.55
N LEU A 153 9.64 -1.25 5.94
CA LEU A 153 10.91 -1.82 5.46
C LEU A 153 11.60 -0.92 4.43
N LEU A 154 10.85 -0.40 3.45
CA LEU A 154 11.39 0.50 2.42
C LEU A 154 11.97 1.79 3.03
N ARG A 155 11.27 2.36 4.02
CA ARG A 155 11.75 3.56 4.71
C ARG A 155 13.03 3.29 5.48
N ASP A 156 13.09 2.19 6.22
CA ASP A 156 14.26 1.82 7.02
C ASP A 156 15.48 1.58 6.09
N GLN A 157 15.27 0.96 4.92
CA GLN A 157 16.32 0.82 3.89
C GLN A 157 16.87 2.15 3.38
N LEU A 158 16.02 3.18 3.25
CA LEU A 158 16.44 4.50 2.76
C LEU A 158 17.07 5.37 3.84
N ALA A 159 16.75 5.14 5.12
CA ALA A 159 17.42 5.81 6.22
C ALA A 159 18.90 5.39 6.34
N ASP A 160 19.23 4.18 5.88
CA ASP A 160 20.60 3.63 5.89
C ASP A 160 21.43 4.01 4.65
N GLN A 161 20.86 4.74 3.68
CA GLN A 161 21.60 5.24 2.51
C GLN A 161 22.08 6.69 2.75
N PRO A 162 23.40 6.96 2.64
CA PRO A 162 23.99 8.26 2.96
C PRO A 162 23.61 9.40 2.00
#